data_AF-A0A075HRT8-F1
#
_entry.id   AF-A0A075HRT8-F1
#
_cell.length_a   1.000
_cell.length_b   1.000
_cell.length_c   1.000
_cell.angle_alpha   90.00
_cell.angle_beta   90.00
_cell.angle_gamma   90.00
#
_symmetry.space_group_name_H-M   'P 1'
#
loop_
_entity.id
_entity.type
_entity.pdbx_description
1 polymer ?
#
loop_
_entity_poly.entity_id
_entity_poly.type
_entity_poly.pdbx_seq_one_letter_code
_entity_poly.pdbx_strand_id
1 'polypeptide(L)'
;MKKSDFEGQSQTSTTKMAGAQGVWGGMPVTVVYVPHEENKNSPISSGLPRFQFKDGVDQTGAIIGFGGEMEENPKWSTLKIHDNIVIIMSRCTHLCCIPGWQLVANDFTADNWLPGGLDSGGNKLFCICHSSRFDPTTIEKNTNINKSTGAAFNYFGIKRTGGPAPVGIPLIPFTVNNDVLEVIDFEAEGVVEILDWYTYCN
;
A
#
# COMPACT_ATOMS: atom_id res chain seq x y z
N MET A 1 -6.22 6.15 14.42
CA MET A 1 -7.32 6.38 13.45
C MET A 1 -8.33 5.26 13.67
N LYS A 2 -9.64 5.50 13.52
CA LYS A 2 -10.65 4.46 13.72
C LYS A 2 -11.07 3.81 12.41
N LYS A 3 -11.37 2.51 12.42
CA LYS A 3 -11.88 1.79 11.25
C LYS A 3 -13.23 2.36 10.79
N SER A 4 -14.15 2.61 11.71
CA SER A 4 -15.47 3.17 11.41
C SER A 4 -15.43 4.53 10.70
N ASP A 5 -14.39 5.33 10.95
CA ASP A 5 -14.23 6.62 10.28
C ASP A 5 -13.97 6.44 8.77
N PHE A 6 -13.19 5.42 8.39
CA PHE A 6 -12.97 5.09 6.98
C PHE A 6 -14.21 4.49 6.33
N GLU A 7 -14.94 3.62 7.04
CA GLU A 7 -16.20 3.06 6.55
C GLU A 7 -17.22 4.18 6.30
N GLY A 8 -17.34 5.14 7.22
CA GLY A 8 -18.19 6.31 7.07
C GLY A 8 -17.76 7.20 5.90
N GLN A 9 -16.47 7.54 5.82
CA GLN A 9 -15.92 8.36 4.75
C GLN A 9 -16.06 7.69 3.37
N SER A 10 -15.95 6.36 3.30
CA SER A 10 -16.10 5.62 2.05
C SER A 10 -17.46 5.87 1.39
N GLN A 11 -18.50 6.17 2.18
CA GLN A 11 -19.84 6.39 1.66
C GLN A 11 -19.96 7.64 0.78
N THR A 12 -19.05 8.60 0.94
CA THR A 12 -19.02 9.83 0.14
C THR A 12 -18.28 9.67 -1.19
N SER A 13 -17.64 8.53 -1.43
CA SER A 13 -16.90 8.22 -2.66
C SER A 13 -17.71 7.29 -3.57
N THR A 14 -17.60 7.52 -4.88
CA THR A 14 -18.14 6.68 -5.95
C THR A 14 -17.52 5.29 -5.93
N THR A 15 -16.22 5.22 -5.70
CA THR A 15 -15.47 3.96 -5.62
C THR A 15 -15.59 3.27 -4.26
N LYS A 16 -16.20 3.93 -3.27
CA LYS A 16 -16.25 3.46 -1.88
C LYS A 16 -14.87 3.21 -1.28
N MET A 17 -13.84 3.88 -1.81
CA MET A 17 -12.53 3.93 -1.19
C MET A 17 -12.44 5.16 -0.28
N ALA A 18 -11.67 5.05 0.78
CA ALA A 18 -11.35 6.17 1.65
C ALA A 18 -9.89 6.07 2.08
N GLY A 19 -9.28 7.20 2.38
CA GLY A 19 -7.91 7.21 2.87
C GLY A 19 -7.60 8.42 3.71
N ALA A 20 -6.65 8.26 4.60
CA ALA A 20 -6.18 9.30 5.49
C ALA A 20 -4.68 9.16 5.71
N GLN A 21 -4.03 10.27 6.00
CA GLN A 21 -2.61 10.31 6.30
C GLN A 21 -2.40 10.73 7.74
N GLY A 22 -1.36 10.20 8.36
CA GLY A 22 -0.97 10.58 9.69
C GLY A 22 0.45 10.14 10.01
N VAL A 23 0.75 10.08 11.30
CA VAL A 23 2.06 9.74 11.80
C VAL A 23 1.92 8.65 12.85
N TRP A 24 2.70 7.58 12.72
CA TRP A 24 2.82 6.50 13.69
C TRP A 24 4.28 6.31 14.08
N GLY A 25 4.60 6.39 15.38
CA GLY A 25 5.99 6.29 15.85
C GLY A 25 6.93 7.32 15.21
N GLY A 26 6.44 8.52 14.86
CA GLY A 26 7.21 9.55 14.15
C GLY A 26 7.32 9.36 12.63
N MET A 27 6.72 8.31 12.07
CA MET A 27 6.84 7.95 10.66
C MET A 27 5.53 8.21 9.90
N PRO A 28 5.59 8.81 8.70
CA PRO A 28 4.41 9.12 7.92
C PRO A 28 3.76 7.83 7.41
N VAL A 29 2.46 7.71 7.62
CA VAL A 29 1.66 6.57 7.16
C VAL A 29 0.44 7.03 6.39
N THR A 30 0.00 6.22 5.45
CA THR A 30 -1.29 6.36 4.78
C THR A 30 -2.08 5.11 5.05
N VAL A 31 -3.30 5.28 5.56
CA VAL A 31 -4.28 4.21 5.69
C VAL A 31 -5.26 4.35 4.53
N VAL A 32 -5.54 3.25 3.84
CA VAL A 32 -6.53 3.21 2.76
C VAL A 32 -7.52 2.08 3.04
N TYR A 33 -8.81 2.44 3.07
CA TYR A 33 -9.92 1.51 3.01
C TYR A 33 -10.27 1.22 1.54
N VAL A 34 -10.35 -0.06 1.22
CA VAL A 34 -10.76 -0.60 -0.07
C VAL A 34 -11.90 -1.58 0.18
N PRO A 35 -13.05 -1.44 -0.49
CA PRO A 35 -14.23 -2.32 -0.30
C PRO A 35 -14.00 -3.70 -0.94
N HIS A 36 -12.97 -4.40 -0.48
CA HIS A 36 -12.50 -5.66 -1.05
C HIS A 36 -13.48 -6.78 -0.75
N GLU A 37 -13.92 -6.94 0.50
CA GLU A 37 -14.87 -7.99 0.88
C GLU A 37 -16.18 -7.92 0.09
N GLU A 38 -16.66 -6.71 -0.18
CA GLU A 38 -17.87 -6.43 -0.95
C GLU A 38 -17.68 -6.74 -2.44
N ASN A 39 -16.48 -6.48 -2.98
CA ASN A 39 -16.23 -6.58 -4.42
C ASN A 39 -15.55 -7.88 -4.86
N LYS A 40 -14.86 -8.62 -3.99
CA LYS A 40 -13.96 -9.74 -4.38
C LYS A 40 -14.62 -10.85 -5.20
N ASN A 41 -15.91 -11.11 -4.99
CA ASN A 41 -16.66 -12.17 -5.68
C ASN A 41 -17.38 -11.70 -6.95
N SER A 42 -17.44 -10.38 -7.20
CA SER A 42 -18.06 -9.83 -8.40
C SER A 42 -17.11 -9.93 -9.60
N PRO A 43 -17.61 -9.89 -10.85
CA PRO A 43 -16.74 -9.75 -12.02
C PRO A 43 -15.79 -8.54 -11.88
N ILE A 44 -14.60 -8.65 -12.45
CA ILE A 44 -13.63 -7.55 -12.49
C ILE A 44 -14.17 -6.48 -13.46
N SER A 45 -14.44 -5.28 -12.95
CA SER A 45 -14.95 -4.16 -13.74
C SER A 45 -14.54 -2.81 -13.14
N SER A 46 -14.56 -1.76 -13.96
CA SER A 46 -14.38 -0.37 -13.50
C SER A 46 -15.32 -0.04 -12.34
N GLY A 47 -14.83 0.75 -11.39
CA GLY A 47 -15.61 1.23 -10.24
C GLY A 47 -15.86 0.21 -9.12
N LEU A 48 -15.35 -1.03 -9.24
CA LEU A 48 -15.46 -2.06 -8.21
C LEU A 48 -14.07 -2.41 -7.63
N PRO A 49 -13.45 -1.49 -6.86
CA PRO A 49 -12.10 -1.67 -6.33
C PRO A 49 -12.01 -2.82 -5.34
N ARG A 50 -10.89 -3.54 -5.40
CA ARG A 50 -10.57 -4.67 -4.54
C ARG A 50 -9.06 -4.90 -4.58
N PHE A 51 -8.51 -5.47 -3.53
CA PHE A 51 -7.13 -5.94 -3.56
C PHE A 51 -6.91 -6.97 -4.68
N GLN A 52 -5.83 -6.78 -5.41
CA GLN A 52 -5.34 -7.62 -6.48
C GLN A 52 -3.88 -7.96 -6.20
N PHE A 53 -3.54 -9.24 -6.28
CA PHE A 53 -2.16 -9.68 -6.10
C PHE A 53 -1.51 -9.86 -7.48
N LYS A 54 -0.28 -9.35 -7.62
CA LYS A 54 0.48 -9.39 -8.88
C LYS A 54 1.94 -9.75 -8.62
N ASP A 55 2.61 -10.19 -9.67
CA ASP A 55 4.06 -10.30 -9.66
C ASP A 55 4.68 -8.92 -9.52
N GLY A 56 5.61 -8.79 -8.58
CA GLY A 56 6.53 -7.67 -8.54
C GLY A 56 7.69 -7.93 -9.49
N VAL A 57 8.15 -6.86 -10.12
CA VAL A 57 9.24 -6.91 -11.10
C VAL A 57 10.27 -5.84 -10.79
N ASP A 58 11.53 -6.13 -11.07
CA ASP A 58 12.60 -5.15 -10.98
C ASP A 58 12.59 -4.19 -12.20
N GLN A 59 13.55 -3.27 -12.25
CA GLN A 59 13.68 -2.30 -13.34
C GLN A 59 13.98 -2.93 -14.71
N THR A 60 14.45 -4.18 -14.75
CA THR A 60 14.69 -4.94 -15.98
C THR A 60 13.47 -5.72 -16.43
N GLY A 61 12.44 -5.81 -15.58
CA GLY A 61 11.26 -6.63 -15.79
C GLY A 61 11.39 -8.06 -15.27
N ALA A 62 12.49 -8.39 -14.57
CA ALA A 62 12.65 -9.69 -13.95
C ALA A 62 11.71 -9.82 -12.74
N ILE A 63 11.05 -10.98 -12.60
CA ILE A 63 10.12 -11.24 -11.51
C ILE A 63 10.88 -11.39 -10.20
N ILE A 64 10.49 -10.61 -9.20
CA ILE A 64 10.98 -10.66 -7.82
C ILE A 64 10.18 -11.70 -7.01
N GLY A 65 8.86 -11.76 -7.24
CA GLY A 65 7.95 -12.75 -6.68
C GLY A 65 6.50 -12.26 -6.66
N PHE A 66 5.60 -13.11 -6.18
CA PHE A 66 4.16 -12.87 -6.26
C PHE A 66 3.61 -12.22 -4.98
N GLY A 67 2.80 -11.17 -5.11
CA GLY A 67 2.20 -10.47 -3.97
C GLY A 67 1.32 -11.37 -3.08
N GLY A 68 0.69 -12.40 -3.64
CA GLY A 68 -0.18 -13.32 -2.87
C GLY A 68 0.58 -14.30 -2.00
N GLU A 69 1.91 -14.41 -2.12
CA GLU A 69 2.74 -15.17 -1.18
C GLU A 69 2.55 -14.69 0.28
N MET A 70 2.16 -13.43 0.46
CA MET A 70 1.81 -12.83 1.76
C MET A 70 0.61 -13.51 2.43
N GLU A 71 -0.33 -14.02 1.63
CA GLU A 71 -1.55 -14.68 2.11
C GLU A 71 -1.33 -16.18 2.41
N GLU A 72 -0.34 -16.78 1.74
CA GLU A 72 -0.11 -18.22 1.77
C GLU A 72 0.98 -18.63 2.76
N ASN A 73 2.02 -17.80 2.92
CA ASN A 73 3.17 -18.13 3.76
C ASN A 73 2.94 -17.70 5.21
N PRO A 74 2.98 -18.63 6.19
CA PRO A 74 2.82 -18.30 7.61
C PRO A 74 3.80 -17.24 8.12
N LYS A 75 4.99 -17.13 7.51
CA LYS A 75 5.97 -16.09 7.84
C LYS A 75 5.40 -14.67 7.70
N TRP A 76 4.49 -14.46 6.76
CA TRP A 76 3.94 -13.15 6.44
C TRP A 76 2.51 -12.97 6.95
N SER A 77 2.05 -13.83 7.87
CA SER A 77 0.66 -13.84 8.32
C SER A 77 0.20 -12.52 8.92
N THR A 78 1.12 -11.75 9.53
CA THR A 78 0.85 -10.42 10.11
C THR A 78 0.59 -9.34 9.07
N LEU A 79 0.97 -9.56 7.81
CA LEU A 79 0.76 -8.64 6.69
C LEU A 79 -0.53 -8.93 5.90
N LYS A 80 -1.20 -10.05 6.19
CA LYS A 80 -2.44 -10.43 5.51
C LYS A 80 -3.44 -9.29 5.53
N ILE A 81 -4.11 -9.07 4.41
CA ILE A 81 -5.06 -7.97 4.34
C ILE A 81 -6.35 -8.38 5.02
N HIS A 82 -6.76 -7.58 6.00
CA HIS A 82 -8.01 -7.76 6.74
C HIS A 82 -8.72 -6.41 6.91
N ASP A 83 -9.97 -6.47 7.36
CA ASP A 83 -10.78 -5.27 7.65
C ASP A 83 -10.92 -4.27 6.50
N ASN A 84 -10.75 -4.72 5.25
CA ASN A 84 -10.77 -3.86 4.06
C ASN A 84 -9.69 -2.76 4.09
N ILE A 85 -8.64 -2.89 4.90
CA ILE A 85 -7.65 -1.83 5.13
C ILE A 85 -6.24 -2.28 4.76
N VAL A 86 -5.49 -1.37 4.16
CA VAL A 86 -4.03 -1.44 4.08
C VAL A 86 -3.42 -0.20 4.71
N ILE A 87 -2.26 -0.39 5.34
CA ILE A 87 -1.46 0.69 5.91
C ILE A 87 -0.11 0.71 5.22
N ILE A 88 0.31 1.89 4.79
CA ILE A 88 1.44 2.08 3.89
C ILE A 88 2.45 3.00 4.57
N MET A 89 3.74 2.63 4.50
CA MET A 89 4.83 3.50 4.90
C MET A 89 4.94 4.64 3.89
N SER A 90 4.38 5.81 4.18
CA SER A 90 4.24 6.91 3.21
C SER A 90 5.54 7.66 2.94
N ARG A 91 6.53 6.94 2.42
CA ARG A 91 7.82 7.40 1.92
C ARG A 91 7.98 6.88 0.51
N CYS A 92 7.99 7.80 -0.45
CA CYS A 92 8.21 7.47 -1.85
C CYS A 92 9.60 6.84 -2.02
N THR A 93 9.67 5.70 -2.71
CA THR A 93 10.91 4.95 -2.96
C THR A 93 11.87 5.65 -3.93
N HIS A 94 11.48 6.78 -4.52
CA HIS A 94 12.38 7.63 -5.31
C HIS A 94 13.35 8.42 -4.43
N LEU A 95 12.84 9.45 -3.75
CA LEU A 95 13.61 10.41 -2.94
C LEU A 95 12.88 10.76 -1.64
N CYS A 96 12.15 9.80 -1.08
CA CYS A 96 11.62 9.83 0.29
C CYS A 96 10.62 10.96 0.64
N CYS A 97 10.09 11.67 -0.37
CA CYS A 97 8.92 12.52 -0.21
C CYS A 97 7.71 11.72 0.27
N ILE A 98 6.74 12.39 0.90
CA ILE A 98 5.50 11.77 1.38
C ILE A 98 4.47 11.79 0.25
N PRO A 99 4.11 10.65 -0.36
CA PRO A 99 3.01 10.59 -1.32
C PRO A 99 1.68 10.76 -0.58
N GLY A 100 0.73 11.47 -1.20
CA GLY A 100 -0.55 11.80 -0.60
C GLY A 100 -1.73 10.99 -1.12
N TRP A 101 -2.66 10.60 -0.23
CA TRP A 101 -3.98 10.12 -0.64
C TRP A 101 -4.83 11.31 -1.11
N GLN A 102 -5.21 11.33 -2.39
CA GLN A 102 -6.03 12.39 -3.00
C GLN A 102 -5.57 13.83 -2.67
N LEU A 103 -4.27 14.04 -2.44
CA LEU A 103 -3.69 15.31 -1.96
C LEU A 103 -3.77 16.44 -3.01
N VAL A 104 -3.75 16.08 -4.29
CA VAL A 104 -3.76 17.00 -5.42
C VAL A 104 -4.84 16.54 -6.38
N ALA A 105 -5.84 17.38 -6.68
CA ALA A 105 -6.88 17.05 -7.65
C ALA A 105 -6.29 16.91 -9.06
N ASN A 106 -6.23 15.68 -9.58
CA ASN A 106 -5.79 15.35 -10.92
C ASN A 106 -6.37 13.97 -11.35
N ASP A 107 -6.11 13.56 -12.59
CA ASP A 107 -6.66 12.30 -13.13
C ASP A 107 -6.23 11.05 -12.33
N PHE A 108 -5.03 11.08 -11.72
CA PHE A 108 -4.47 9.97 -10.95
C PHE A 108 -5.05 9.85 -9.53
N THR A 109 -5.69 10.90 -9.03
CA THR A 109 -6.31 10.95 -7.70
C THR A 109 -7.82 11.07 -7.76
N ALA A 110 -8.38 11.24 -8.96
CA ALA A 110 -9.81 11.30 -9.17
C ALA A 110 -10.51 10.09 -8.55
N ASP A 111 -11.76 10.27 -8.12
CA ASP A 111 -12.59 9.23 -7.52
C ASP A 111 -13.13 8.26 -8.59
N ASN A 112 -12.21 7.50 -9.18
CA ASN A 112 -12.49 6.43 -10.12
C ASN A 112 -11.43 5.33 -9.94
N TRP A 113 -11.75 4.12 -10.41
CA TRP A 113 -10.85 2.97 -10.27
C TRP A 113 -10.91 2.07 -11.49
N LEU A 114 -9.74 1.60 -11.91
CA LEU A 114 -9.57 0.59 -12.95
C LEU A 114 -8.79 -0.60 -12.40
N PRO A 115 -9.15 -1.83 -12.78
CA PRO A 115 -8.44 -3.03 -12.35
C PRO A 115 -7.05 -3.14 -12.98
N GLY A 116 -6.20 -3.99 -12.40
CA GLY A 116 -4.92 -4.40 -12.96
C GLY A 116 -3.69 -3.59 -12.55
N GLY A 117 -3.81 -2.57 -11.70
CA GLY A 117 -2.64 -1.78 -11.28
C GLY A 117 -2.06 -0.93 -12.41
N LEU A 118 -2.94 -0.42 -13.28
CA LEU A 118 -2.57 0.43 -14.41
C LEU A 118 -2.21 1.84 -13.95
N ASP A 119 -1.46 2.56 -14.78
CA ASP A 119 -1.21 3.99 -14.55
C ASP A 119 -2.45 4.85 -14.81
N SER A 120 -3.35 4.39 -15.68
CA SER A 120 -4.67 4.97 -15.85
C SER A 120 -5.56 4.75 -14.63
N GLY A 121 -6.63 5.55 -14.54
CA GLY A 121 -7.54 5.55 -13.40
C GLY A 121 -7.00 6.35 -12.21
N GLY A 122 -7.86 6.55 -11.23
CA GLY A 122 -7.65 7.41 -10.09
C GLY A 122 -7.35 6.65 -8.80
N ASN A 123 -7.73 7.24 -7.66
CA ASN A 123 -7.50 6.70 -6.31
C ASN A 123 -6.06 6.26 -6.02
N LYS A 124 -5.08 6.87 -6.67
CA LYS A 124 -3.67 6.59 -6.45
C LYS A 124 -3.13 7.46 -5.33
N LEU A 125 -2.13 6.93 -4.63
CA LEU A 125 -1.23 7.77 -3.84
C LEU A 125 -0.34 8.54 -4.81
N PHE A 126 -0.34 9.87 -4.71
CA PHE A 126 0.39 10.74 -5.61
C PHE A 126 1.56 11.42 -4.88
N CYS A 127 2.78 11.19 -5.35
CA CYS A 127 3.98 11.88 -4.89
C CYS A 127 4.20 13.15 -5.72
N ILE A 128 3.85 14.31 -5.14
CA ILE A 128 3.94 15.61 -5.83
C ILE A 128 5.35 15.98 -6.28
N CYS A 129 6.40 15.48 -5.63
CA CYS A 129 7.78 15.88 -5.91
C CYS A 129 8.19 15.58 -7.36
N HIS A 130 7.85 14.39 -7.87
CA HIS A 130 8.23 13.97 -9.22
C HIS A 130 7.14 13.12 -9.89
N SER A 131 5.90 13.32 -9.46
CA SER A 131 4.72 12.66 -10.02
C SER A 131 4.80 11.13 -10.00
N SER A 132 5.32 10.52 -8.94
CA SER A 132 5.20 9.04 -8.79
C SER A 132 3.80 8.67 -8.31
N ARG A 133 3.26 7.58 -8.87
CA ARG A 133 1.89 7.10 -8.59
C ARG A 133 1.96 5.68 -8.06
N PHE A 134 1.16 5.41 -7.03
CA PHE A 134 1.07 4.09 -6.42
C PHE A 134 -0.40 3.69 -6.25
N ASP A 135 -0.76 2.50 -6.71
CA ASP A 135 -2.12 1.97 -6.60
C ASP A 135 -2.24 1.14 -5.31
N PRO A 136 -2.99 1.62 -4.31
CA PRO A 136 -3.14 0.92 -3.04
C PRO A 136 -3.96 -0.36 -3.13
N THR A 137 -4.59 -0.64 -4.27
CA THR A 137 -5.38 -1.85 -4.50
C THR A 137 -4.58 -2.98 -5.16
N THR A 138 -3.33 -2.74 -5.58
CA THR A 138 -2.51 -3.76 -6.21
C THR A 138 -1.29 -4.06 -5.35
N ILE A 139 -1.19 -5.28 -4.85
CA ILE A 139 -0.12 -5.73 -3.95
C ILE A 139 0.88 -6.59 -4.71
N GLU A 140 2.15 -6.28 -4.51
CA GLU A 140 3.28 -6.94 -5.16
C GLU A 140 4.44 -7.14 -4.17
N LYS A 141 5.32 -8.08 -4.48
CA LYS A 141 6.57 -8.29 -3.74
C LYS A 141 7.67 -7.46 -4.38
N ASN A 142 8.34 -6.62 -3.58
CA ASN A 142 9.39 -5.73 -4.04
C ASN A 142 10.71 -6.04 -3.34
N THR A 143 11.80 -5.56 -3.95
CA THR A 143 13.14 -5.56 -3.37
C THR A 143 13.62 -4.12 -3.25
N ASN A 144 14.29 -3.78 -2.15
CA ASN A 144 14.98 -2.51 -2.00
C ASN A 144 16.28 -2.73 -1.21
N ILE A 145 17.06 -1.67 -1.04
CA ILE A 145 18.38 -1.71 -0.41
C ILE A 145 18.35 -0.99 0.92
N ASN A 146 18.92 -1.62 1.93
CA ASN A 146 19.20 -0.96 3.19
C ASN A 146 20.34 0.05 2.97
N LYS A 147 20.04 1.35 3.10
CA LYS A 147 21.03 2.40 2.79
C LYS A 147 22.23 2.40 3.72
N SER A 148 22.12 1.84 4.93
CA SER A 148 23.22 1.81 5.89
C SER A 148 24.17 0.63 5.65
N THR A 149 23.66 -0.50 5.17
CA THR A 149 24.45 -1.74 5.01
C THR A 149 24.72 -2.12 3.56
N GLY A 150 23.93 -1.60 2.61
CA GLY A 150 23.94 -2.00 1.21
C GLY A 150 23.27 -3.36 0.94
N ALA A 151 22.74 -4.03 1.97
CA ALA A 151 22.08 -5.31 1.82
C ALA A 151 20.71 -5.15 1.14
N ALA A 152 20.40 -6.04 0.20
CA ALA A 152 19.07 -6.13 -0.38
C ALA A 152 18.10 -6.84 0.59
N PHE A 153 16.86 -6.37 0.62
CA PHE A 153 15.78 -6.98 1.38
C PHE A 153 14.49 -7.00 0.55
N ASN A 154 13.62 -7.97 0.85
CA ASN A 154 12.33 -8.12 0.19
C ASN A 154 11.20 -7.68 1.12
N TYR A 155 10.14 -7.11 0.55
CA TYR A 155 8.95 -6.70 1.27
C TYR A 155 7.70 -6.79 0.38
N PHE A 156 6.51 -6.74 0.99
CA PHE A 156 5.25 -6.61 0.27
C PHE A 156 4.77 -5.17 0.31
N GLY A 157 4.24 -4.68 -0.81
CA GLY A 157 3.93 -3.28 -0.97
C GLY A 157 2.86 -3.01 -2.01
N ILE A 158 2.38 -1.77 -2.01
CA ILE A 158 1.47 -1.26 -3.04
C ILE A 158 2.23 -0.98 -4.32
N LYS A 159 1.63 -1.32 -5.46
CA LYS A 159 2.28 -1.25 -6.77
C LYS A 159 2.56 0.19 -7.19
N ARG A 160 3.78 0.43 -7.67
CA ARG A 160 4.06 1.65 -8.45
C ARG A 160 3.46 1.51 -9.85
N THR A 161 2.63 2.47 -10.23
CA THR A 161 1.99 2.48 -11.56
C THR A 161 2.63 3.49 -12.52
N GLY A 162 3.36 4.49 -12.00
CA GLY A 162 4.04 5.45 -12.85
C GLY A 162 4.99 6.41 -12.11
N GLY A 163 5.71 7.22 -12.89
CA GLY A 163 6.73 8.16 -12.41
C GLY A 163 8.07 7.50 -12.08
N PRO A 164 9.04 8.27 -11.56
CA PRO A 164 10.45 7.84 -11.44
C PRO A 164 10.77 6.96 -10.24
N ALA A 165 9.81 6.69 -9.34
CA ALA A 165 10.03 5.73 -8.27
C ALA A 165 10.51 4.38 -8.84
N PRO A 166 11.49 3.72 -8.22
CA PRO A 166 12.02 2.45 -8.73
C PRO A 166 11.08 1.27 -8.48
N VAL A 167 10.37 1.27 -7.35
CA VAL A 167 9.56 0.13 -6.86
C VAL A 167 8.33 0.62 -6.07
N GLY A 168 7.41 -0.28 -5.73
CA GLY A 168 6.24 -0.02 -4.89
C GLY A 168 6.57 0.38 -3.44
N ILE A 169 5.56 0.79 -2.67
CA ILE A 169 5.75 1.27 -1.28
C ILE A 169 5.34 0.19 -0.28
N PRO A 170 6.14 -0.07 0.77
CA PRO A 170 5.85 -1.14 1.73
C PRO A 170 4.52 -1.01 2.48
N LEU A 171 3.92 -2.16 2.76
CA LEU A 171 2.82 -2.30 3.71
C LEU A 171 3.36 -2.36 5.15
N ILE A 172 2.52 -1.91 6.08
CA ILE A 172 2.74 -1.96 7.52
C ILE A 172 1.69 -2.91 8.12
N PRO A 173 2.12 -3.96 8.86
CA PRO A 173 1.19 -4.85 9.55
C PRO A 173 0.51 -4.10 10.72
N PHE A 174 -0.76 -4.42 10.96
CA PHE A 174 -1.58 -3.73 11.95
C PHE A 174 -2.59 -4.68 12.58
N THR A 175 -3.24 -4.21 13.64
CA THR A 175 -4.39 -4.86 14.26
C THR A 175 -5.50 -3.83 14.49
N VAL A 176 -6.73 -4.32 14.69
CA VAL A 176 -7.89 -3.51 15.03
C VAL A 176 -8.33 -3.84 16.45
N ASN A 177 -8.10 -2.92 17.39
CA ASN A 177 -8.46 -3.07 18.79
C ASN A 177 -9.56 -2.08 19.15
N ASN A 178 -10.77 -2.59 19.44
CA ASN A 178 -11.94 -1.76 19.77
C ASN A 178 -12.14 -0.62 18.76
N ASP A 179 -12.16 -0.95 17.47
CA ASP A 179 -12.32 -0.01 16.34
C ASP A 179 -11.10 0.91 16.09
N VAL A 180 -10.04 0.85 16.89
CA VAL A 180 -8.80 1.61 16.69
C VAL A 180 -7.79 0.80 15.89
N LEU A 181 -7.25 1.41 14.84
CA LEU A 181 -6.11 0.86 14.09
C LEU A 181 -4.82 1.08 14.89
N GLU A 182 -4.12 -0.01 15.16
CA GLU A 182 -2.88 -0.03 15.95
C GLU A 182 -1.80 -0.80 15.19
N VAL A 183 -0.55 -0.33 15.28
CA VAL A 183 0.61 -1.08 14.77
C VAL A 183 0.85 -2.27 15.69
N ILE A 184 1.18 -3.43 15.11
CA ILE A 184 1.56 -4.60 15.90
C ILE A 184 2.90 -4.39 16.63
N ASP A 185 3.13 -5.18 17.66
CA ASP A 185 4.46 -5.29 18.26
C ASP A 185 5.31 -6.26 17.44
N PHE A 186 6.17 -5.74 16.57
CA PHE A 186 7.00 -6.55 15.66
C PHE A 186 7.96 -7.51 16.39
N GLU A 187 8.43 -7.14 17.58
CA GLU A 187 9.31 -8.00 18.38
C GLU A 187 8.51 -9.15 19.00
N ALA A 188 7.36 -8.84 19.60
CA ALA A 188 6.47 -9.85 20.19
C ALA A 188 5.92 -10.83 19.14
N GLU A 189 5.65 -10.33 17.92
CA GLU A 189 5.19 -11.13 16.78
C GLU A 189 6.33 -11.85 16.05
N GLY A 190 7.59 -11.60 16.42
CA GLY A 190 8.76 -12.26 15.83
C GLY A 190 8.99 -11.96 14.35
N VAL A 191 8.60 -10.75 13.90
CA VAL A 191 8.66 -10.31 12.49
C VAL A 191 9.51 -9.04 12.30
N VAL A 192 10.53 -8.86 13.15
CA VAL A 192 11.42 -7.69 13.12
C VAL A 192 12.11 -7.49 11.78
N GLU A 193 12.33 -8.54 10.99
CA GLU A 193 12.91 -8.44 9.65
C GLU A 193 12.00 -7.68 8.66
N ILE A 194 10.70 -7.59 8.93
CA ILE A 194 9.80 -6.75 8.13
C ILE A 194 10.28 -5.30 8.21
N LEU A 195 10.87 -4.86 9.32
CA LEU A 195 11.31 -3.48 9.54
C LEU A 195 12.48 -3.03 8.65
N ASP A 196 13.07 -3.91 7.82
CA ASP A 196 14.12 -3.50 6.88
C ASP A 196 13.63 -2.39 5.93
N TRP A 197 12.31 -2.29 5.69
CA TRP A 197 11.76 -1.18 4.92
C TRP A 197 11.99 0.21 5.54
N TYR A 198 12.27 0.34 6.83
CA TYR A 198 12.63 1.65 7.42
C TYR A 198 13.93 2.21 6.83
N THR A 199 14.75 1.36 6.22
CA THR A 199 16.15 1.67 5.93
C THR A 199 16.41 2.18 4.50
N TYR A 200 15.43 2.10 3.59
CA TYR A 200 15.61 2.66 2.23
C TYR A 200 15.49 4.18 2.20
N CYS A 201 14.92 4.79 3.26
CA CYS A 201 14.78 6.23 3.43
C CYS A 201 15.52 6.74 4.67
N ASN A 202 16.81 6.40 4.74
CA ASN A 202 17.79 7.11 5.57
C ASN A 202 18.34 8.36 4.87
#